data_AF-A0A7W8XAS4-F1
#
_entry.id   AF-A0A7W8XAS4-F1
#
_cell.length_a   1.000
_cell.length_b   1.000
_cell.length_c   1.000
_cell.angle_alpha   90.00
_cell.angle_beta   90.00
_cell.angle_gamma   90.00
#
_symmetry.space_group_name_H-M   'P 1'
#
loop_
_entity.id
_entity.type
_entity.pdbx_description
1 polymer ?
#
loop_
_entity_poly.entity_id
_entity_poly.type
_entity_poly.pdbx_seq_one_letter_code
_entity_poly.pdbx_strand_id
1 'polypeptide(L)'
;MSETRRKLTTIFSADVQDYSRLMGADEEGTLAMLKRYRDAMSRLIGSHGGRVINTWGDGLIAEFPSVVEAVRAAVDVQNELAGMNAARPADGRMLFRIGINLGDVIVDGDDIYGDGVNVAARLQASAAAGGIVISNTVYDQVRNKVAVGFEFLGPLAVKNIEDAVPSYAVRIGDDTAAASPTAAAIIQHPAAAQTKPRQPPGVRARRIPALLAVAAVAVVAINLLTWDGVFWAPWPLLAFAFLAAMIWVRAQNRIDKRLAGFSVVVLGIIAINVLSWQGTFWAVWPLLAMAVVGSVRWLTRR
;
A
#
# COMPACT_ATOMS: atom_id res chain seq x y z
N MET A 1 11.80 1.47 24.18
CA MET A 1 11.50 0.56 23.07
C MET A 1 10.00 0.66 22.85
N SER A 2 9.53 1.04 21.66
CA SER A 2 8.09 1.01 21.34
C SER A 2 7.64 -0.45 21.43
N GLU A 3 6.66 -0.73 22.28
CA GLU A 3 6.16 -2.08 22.51
C GLU A 3 5.25 -2.45 21.33
N THR A 4 5.76 -3.27 20.42
CA THR A 4 5.02 -3.76 19.27
C THR A 4 3.83 -4.62 19.74
N ARG A 5 2.61 -4.08 19.71
CA ARG A 5 1.41 -4.74 20.23
C ARG A 5 0.48 -5.17 19.10
N ARG A 6 0.00 -6.41 19.13
CA ARG A 6 -1.06 -6.86 18.22
C ARG A 6 -2.44 -6.46 18.73
N LYS A 7 -3.32 -6.10 17.79
CA LYS A 7 -4.68 -5.63 18.05
C LYS A 7 -5.58 -6.02 16.89
N LEU A 8 -6.71 -6.64 17.19
CA LEU A 8 -7.81 -6.75 16.25
C LEU A 8 -8.55 -5.41 16.19
N THR A 9 -8.62 -4.79 15.01
CA THR A 9 -9.25 -3.48 14.84
C THR A 9 -9.96 -3.39 13.49
N THR A 10 -10.88 -2.44 13.35
CA THR A 10 -11.51 -2.16 12.05
C THR A 10 -10.69 -1.09 11.35
N ILE A 11 -10.18 -1.40 10.17
CA ILE A 11 -9.39 -0.49 9.34
C ILE A 11 -10.31 0.16 8.32
N PHE A 12 -10.30 1.49 8.31
CA PHE A 12 -10.96 2.34 7.34
C PHE A 12 -9.88 2.96 6.44
N SER A 13 -9.98 2.75 5.13
CA SER A 13 -9.08 3.32 4.14
C SER A 13 -9.89 4.15 3.15
N ALA A 14 -9.53 5.41 2.98
CA ALA A 14 -10.12 6.31 2.01
C ALA A 14 -9.05 6.88 1.09
N ASP A 15 -9.38 7.08 -0.18
CA ASP A 15 -8.47 7.63 -1.18
C ASP A 15 -9.23 8.31 -2.32
N VAL A 16 -8.61 9.31 -2.93
CA VAL A 16 -9.23 10.11 -3.99
C VAL A 16 -9.15 9.36 -5.31
N GLN A 17 -10.26 9.30 -6.05
CA GLN A 17 -10.21 8.84 -7.43
C GLN A 17 -9.60 9.91 -8.34
N ASP A 18 -8.65 9.49 -9.20
CA ASP A 18 -8.04 10.32 -10.23
C ASP A 18 -7.40 11.61 -9.72
N TYR A 19 -6.79 11.58 -8.53
CA TYR A 19 -6.13 12.72 -7.90
C TYR A 19 -5.12 13.44 -8.81
N SER A 20 -4.32 12.67 -9.56
CA SER A 20 -3.32 13.25 -10.49
C SER A 20 -3.94 14.14 -11.57
N ARG A 21 -5.19 13.86 -11.99
CA ARG A 21 -5.90 14.68 -12.98
C ARG A 21 -6.28 16.03 -12.40
N LEU A 22 -6.76 16.06 -11.15
CA LEU A 22 -7.15 17.29 -10.46
C LEU A 22 -5.93 18.18 -10.21
N MET A 23 -4.82 17.58 -9.77
CA MET A 23 -3.55 18.29 -9.59
C MET A 23 -3.05 18.95 -10.88
N GLY A 24 -3.15 18.27 -12.02
CA GLY A 24 -2.71 18.85 -13.30
C GLY A 24 -3.56 20.03 -13.80
N ALA A 25 -4.78 20.21 -13.28
CA ALA A 25 -5.68 21.29 -13.68
C ALA A 25 -5.53 22.53 -12.79
N ASP A 26 -5.40 22.33 -11.47
CA ASP A 26 -5.25 23.38 -10.47
C ASP A 26 -4.61 22.81 -9.20
N GLU A 27 -3.30 23.00 -9.04
CA GLU A 27 -2.54 22.43 -7.91
C GLU A 27 -2.96 23.04 -6.56
N GLU A 28 -3.07 24.37 -6.49
CA GLU A 28 -3.38 25.08 -5.25
C GLU A 28 -4.83 24.84 -4.81
N GLY A 29 -5.79 24.93 -5.73
CA GLY A 29 -7.20 24.68 -5.44
C GLY A 29 -7.47 23.23 -5.09
N THR A 30 -6.80 22.27 -5.75
CA THR A 30 -6.92 20.84 -5.43
C THR A 30 -6.37 20.54 -4.04
N LEU A 31 -5.22 21.10 -3.66
CA LEU A 31 -4.66 20.92 -2.34
C LEU A 31 -5.56 21.53 -1.24
N ALA A 32 -6.09 22.73 -1.47
CA ALA A 32 -7.01 23.39 -0.54
C ALA A 32 -8.34 22.62 -0.39
N MET A 33 -8.83 22.01 -1.48
CA MET A 33 -10.00 21.13 -1.46
C MET A 33 -9.71 19.83 -0.69
N LEU A 34 -8.58 19.18 -0.96
CA LEU A 34 -8.17 17.96 -0.28
C LEU A 34 -8.11 18.17 1.24
N LYS A 35 -7.53 19.28 1.70
CA LYS A 35 -7.49 19.65 3.13
C LYS A 35 -8.89 19.75 3.74
N ARG A 36 -9.80 20.50 3.10
CA ARG A 36 -11.19 20.63 3.58
C ARG A 36 -11.91 19.30 3.68
N TYR A 37 -11.72 18.42 2.70
CA TYR A 37 -12.36 17.10 2.68
C TYR A 37 -11.78 16.20 3.77
N ARG A 38 -10.46 16.27 4.00
CA ARG A 38 -9.79 15.57 5.11
C ARG A 38 -10.23 16.04 6.47
N ASP A 39 -10.42 17.35 6.65
CA ASP A 39 -10.90 17.92 7.91
C ASP A 39 -12.33 17.44 8.21
N ALA A 40 -13.19 17.43 7.19
CA ALA A 40 -14.54 16.89 7.30
C ALA A 40 -14.56 15.40 7.64
N MET A 41 -13.76 14.59 6.92
CA MET A 41 -13.61 13.16 7.22
C MET A 41 -13.08 12.92 8.63
N SER A 42 -12.05 13.65 9.06
CA SER A 42 -11.43 13.48 10.38
C SER A 42 -12.42 13.81 11.50
N ARG A 43 -13.24 14.86 11.33
CA ARG A 43 -14.32 15.22 12.25
C ARG A 43 -15.37 14.11 12.35
N LEU A 44 -15.83 13.58 11.22
CA LEU A 44 -16.84 12.51 11.20
C LEU A 44 -16.29 11.21 11.80
N ILE A 45 -15.08 10.81 11.41
CA ILE A 45 -14.36 9.65 11.98
C ILE A 45 -14.27 9.78 13.50
N GLY A 46 -13.85 10.95 14.01
CA GLY A 46 -13.76 11.23 15.44
C GLY A 46 -15.12 11.16 16.14
N SER A 47 -16.19 11.68 15.52
CA SER A 47 -17.54 11.64 16.09
C SER A 47 -18.10 10.23 16.26
N HIS A 48 -17.64 9.28 15.45
CA HIS A 48 -17.96 7.86 15.53
C HIS A 48 -16.97 7.06 16.40
N GLY A 49 -16.08 7.74 17.15
CA GLY A 49 -15.09 7.09 18.02
C GLY A 49 -13.95 6.41 17.26
N GLY A 50 -13.75 6.75 15.99
CA GLY A 50 -12.59 6.35 15.21
C GLY A 50 -11.38 7.25 15.48
N ARG A 51 -10.20 6.73 15.14
CA ARG A 51 -8.93 7.46 15.25
C ARG A 51 -8.24 7.48 13.89
N VAL A 52 -7.95 8.67 13.38
CA VAL A 52 -7.11 8.82 12.18
C VAL A 52 -5.68 8.47 12.55
N ILE A 53 -5.12 7.48 11.85
CA ILE A 53 -3.77 6.96 12.10
C ILE A 53 -2.76 7.70 11.25
N ASN A 54 -3.00 7.71 9.94
CA ASN A 54 -2.04 8.26 9.00
C ASN A 54 -2.71 8.78 7.73
N THR A 55 -2.07 9.78 7.13
CA THR A 55 -2.52 10.48 5.93
C THR A 55 -1.35 10.53 4.93
N TRP A 56 -0.97 9.38 4.36
CA TRP A 56 0.07 9.34 3.33
C TRP A 56 -0.50 9.77 1.98
N GLY A 57 0.09 10.80 1.36
CA GLY A 57 -0.27 11.24 0.01
C GLY A 57 -1.64 11.93 -0.04
N ASP A 58 -2.56 11.37 -0.81
CA ASP A 58 -3.97 11.73 -1.02
C ASP A 58 -4.96 10.82 -0.25
N GLY A 59 -4.48 9.70 0.29
CA GLY A 59 -5.26 8.78 1.12
C GLY A 59 -5.39 9.19 2.59
N LEU A 60 -6.32 8.54 3.29
CA LEU A 60 -6.57 8.63 4.73
C LEU A 60 -6.78 7.23 5.29
N ILE A 61 -6.11 6.90 6.39
CA ILE A 61 -6.29 5.65 7.12
C ILE A 61 -6.75 5.97 8.53
N ALA A 62 -7.83 5.32 8.95
CA ALA A 62 -8.35 5.40 10.30
C ALA A 62 -8.60 3.99 10.87
N GLU A 63 -8.61 3.89 12.19
CA GLU A 63 -9.05 2.70 12.90
C GLU A 63 -10.32 2.96 13.71
N PHE A 64 -11.13 1.94 13.87
CA PHE A 64 -12.32 1.98 14.72
C PHE A 64 -12.35 0.77 15.65
N PRO A 65 -12.65 0.98 16.94
CA PRO A 65 -12.94 -0.12 17.87
C PRO A 65 -14.21 -0.89 17.49
N SER A 66 -15.18 -0.22 16.86
CA SER A 66 -16.47 -0.80 16.46
C SER A 66 -16.60 -0.86 14.94
N VAL A 67 -16.90 -2.05 14.42
CA VAL A 67 -17.16 -2.28 12.99
C VAL A 67 -18.40 -1.52 12.52
N VAL A 68 -19.44 -1.45 13.36
CA VAL A 68 -20.69 -0.77 13.06
C VAL A 68 -20.46 0.73 12.91
N GLU A 69 -19.68 1.33 13.81
CA GLU A 69 -19.37 2.75 13.77
C GLU A 69 -18.46 3.10 12.58
N ALA A 70 -17.55 2.21 12.18
CA ALA A 70 -16.76 2.40 10.97
C ALA A 70 -17.64 2.51 9.70
N VAL A 71 -18.66 1.65 9.59
CA VAL A 71 -19.57 1.67 8.44
C VAL A 71 -20.50 2.89 8.48
N ARG A 72 -21.02 3.27 9.65
CA ARG A 72 -21.80 4.51 9.81
C ARG A 72 -20.98 5.75 9.44
N ALA A 73 -19.75 5.84 9.95
CA ALA A 73 -18.82 6.91 9.60
C ALA A 73 -18.57 6.96 8.09
N ALA A 74 -18.42 5.81 7.43
CA ALA A 74 -18.23 5.77 5.97
C ALA A 74 -19.43 6.32 5.19
N VAL A 75 -20.64 5.97 5.61
CA VAL A 75 -21.89 6.46 5.01
C VAL A 75 -21.99 7.98 5.19
N ASP A 76 -21.78 8.47 6.42
CA ASP A 76 -21.86 9.90 6.72
C ASP A 76 -20.76 10.69 6.01
N VAL A 77 -19.55 10.13 5.89
CA VAL A 77 -18.48 10.70 5.06
C VAL A 77 -18.92 10.81 3.60
N GLN A 78 -19.44 9.74 2.98
CA GLN A 78 -19.84 9.83 1.58
C GLN A 78 -20.99 10.84 1.37
N ASN A 79 -21.94 10.91 2.29
CA ASN A 79 -23.04 11.88 2.23
C ASN A 79 -22.53 13.33 2.34
N GLU A 80 -21.67 13.62 3.32
CA GLU A 80 -21.08 14.94 3.50
C GLU A 80 -20.25 15.35 2.26
N LEU A 81 -19.39 14.45 1.76
CA LEU A 81 -18.57 14.72 0.59
C LEU A 81 -19.40 14.87 -0.69
N ALA A 82 -20.51 14.13 -0.83
CA ALA A 82 -21.46 14.33 -1.91
C ALA A 82 -22.11 15.72 -1.84
N GLY A 83 -22.48 16.18 -0.64
CA GLY A 83 -22.98 17.53 -0.40
C GLY A 83 -21.97 18.61 -0.79
N MET A 84 -20.70 18.46 -0.40
CA MET A 84 -19.63 19.40 -0.79
C MET A 84 -19.38 19.42 -2.30
N ASN A 85 -19.54 18.28 -2.98
CA ASN A 85 -19.40 18.15 -4.43
C ASN A 85 -20.64 18.62 -5.20
N ALA A 86 -21.80 18.80 -4.57
CA ALA A 86 -23.06 19.13 -5.24
C ALA A 86 -23.00 20.48 -5.99
N ALA A 87 -22.31 21.47 -5.41
CA ALA A 87 -22.12 22.78 -6.02
C ALA A 87 -21.02 22.82 -7.10
N ARG A 88 -20.34 21.69 -7.37
CA ARG A 88 -19.20 21.61 -8.29
C ARG A 88 -19.56 20.97 -9.63
N PRO A 89 -18.97 21.45 -10.74
CA PRO A 89 -19.11 20.81 -12.04
C PRO A 89 -18.50 19.39 -12.00
N ALA A 90 -19.02 18.48 -12.82
CA ALA A 90 -18.74 17.05 -12.74
C ALA A 90 -17.24 16.71 -12.83
N ASP A 91 -16.49 17.46 -13.63
CA ASP A 91 -15.05 17.35 -13.85
C ASP A 91 -14.20 17.85 -12.66
N GLY A 92 -14.74 18.79 -11.87
CA GLY A 92 -14.12 19.37 -10.69
C GLY A 92 -14.48 18.69 -9.36
N ARG A 93 -15.27 17.61 -9.38
CA ARG A 93 -15.64 16.84 -8.19
C ARG A 93 -14.48 15.99 -7.70
N MET A 94 -14.27 15.97 -6.39
CA MET A 94 -13.29 15.10 -5.73
C MET A 94 -14.04 13.96 -5.07
N LEU A 95 -14.00 12.78 -5.70
CA LEU A 95 -14.75 11.61 -5.25
C LEU A 95 -13.81 10.67 -4.49
N PHE A 96 -14.15 10.43 -3.22
CA PHE A 96 -13.41 9.48 -2.39
C PHE A 96 -13.98 8.08 -2.54
N ARG A 97 -13.08 7.11 -2.52
CA ARG A 97 -13.38 5.67 -2.46
C ARG A 97 -13.06 5.20 -1.06
N ILE A 98 -13.91 4.36 -0.48
CA ILE A 98 -13.72 3.86 0.89
C ILE A 98 -13.66 2.33 0.89
N GLY A 99 -12.71 1.78 1.64
CA GLY A 99 -12.56 0.35 1.91
C GLY A 99 -12.54 0.09 3.41
N ILE A 100 -13.31 -0.89 3.88
CA ILE A 100 -13.38 -1.24 5.31
C ILE A 100 -13.10 -2.72 5.50
N ASN A 101 -12.16 -3.02 6.39
CA ASN A 101 -11.82 -4.39 6.75
C ASN A 101 -11.68 -4.55 8.27
N LEU A 102 -12.08 -5.69 8.80
CA LEU A 102 -11.76 -6.12 10.17
C LEU A 102 -10.57 -7.07 10.11
N GLY A 103 -9.48 -6.75 10.80
CA GLY A 103 -8.27 -7.58 10.75
C GLY A 103 -7.29 -7.33 11.90
N ASP A 104 -6.41 -8.31 12.12
CA ASP A 104 -5.33 -8.20 13.09
C ASP A 104 -4.22 -7.30 12.53
N VAL A 105 -3.81 -6.33 13.33
CA VAL A 105 -2.76 -5.36 12.99
C VAL A 105 -1.73 -5.28 14.11
N ILE A 106 -0.54 -4.86 13.72
CA ILE A 106 0.56 -4.53 14.61
C ILE A 106 0.52 -3.01 14.82
N VAL A 107 0.41 -2.59 16.08
CA VAL A 107 0.48 -1.19 16.49
C VAL A 107 1.94 -0.88 16.86
N ASP A 108 2.48 0.18 16.29
CA ASP A 108 3.78 0.75 16.62
C ASP A 108 3.65 2.27 16.78
N GLY A 109 3.64 2.74 18.03
CA GLY A 109 3.29 4.12 18.36
C GLY A 109 1.87 4.47 17.92
N ASP A 110 1.76 5.48 17.06
CA ASP A 110 0.47 5.91 16.50
C ASP A 110 0.11 5.23 15.18
N ASP A 111 1.01 4.43 14.60
CA ASP A 111 0.80 3.75 13.31
C ASP A 111 0.29 2.30 13.46
N ILE A 112 -0.36 1.81 12.39
CA ILE A 112 -0.81 0.42 12.27
C ILE A 112 -0.23 -0.24 11.01
N TYR A 113 0.17 -1.51 11.15
CA TYR A 113 0.79 -2.30 10.10
C TYR A 113 0.21 -3.70 10.03
N GLY A 114 0.26 -4.31 8.85
CA GLY A 114 -0.11 -5.72 8.66
C GLY A 114 -1.05 -5.92 7.48
N ASP A 115 -1.40 -7.18 7.25
CA ASP A 115 -2.21 -7.57 6.09
C ASP A 115 -3.63 -6.99 6.16
N GLY A 116 -4.17 -6.77 7.36
CA GLY A 116 -5.47 -6.12 7.54
C GLY A 116 -5.55 -4.73 6.88
N VAL A 117 -4.45 -3.97 6.91
CA VAL A 117 -4.34 -2.64 6.27
C VAL A 117 -4.27 -2.79 4.74
N ASN A 118 -3.50 -3.75 4.26
CA ASN A 118 -3.39 -4.04 2.82
C ASN A 118 -4.73 -4.47 2.21
N VAL A 119 -5.52 -5.27 2.94
CA VAL A 119 -6.88 -5.65 2.54
C VAL A 119 -7.78 -4.43 2.45
N ALA A 120 -7.81 -3.57 3.48
CA ALA A 120 -8.64 -2.36 3.47
C ALA A 120 -8.32 -1.45 2.27
N ALA A 121 -7.04 -1.21 2.00
CA ALA A 121 -6.59 -0.45 0.83
C ALA A 121 -7.02 -1.10 -0.50
N ARG A 122 -7.03 -2.44 -0.58
CA ARG A 122 -7.47 -3.17 -1.78
C ARG A 122 -8.97 -3.08 -1.99
N LEU A 123 -9.76 -3.16 -0.93
CA LEU A 123 -11.20 -2.94 -0.98
C LEU A 123 -11.50 -1.52 -1.45
N GLN A 124 -10.83 -0.54 -0.88
CA GLN A 124 -10.91 0.86 -1.28
C GLN A 124 -10.63 1.03 -2.78
N ALA A 125 -9.53 0.46 -3.27
CA ALA A 125 -9.16 0.57 -4.67
C ALA A 125 -10.17 -0.07 -5.63
N SER A 126 -10.97 -1.03 -5.13
CA SER A 126 -12.02 -1.73 -5.88
C SER A 126 -13.38 -1.02 -5.80
N ALA A 127 -13.54 -0.04 -4.92
CA ALA A 127 -14.77 0.74 -4.82
C ALA A 127 -14.96 1.65 -6.03
N ALA A 128 -16.22 1.81 -6.44
CA ALA A 128 -16.61 2.84 -7.41
C ALA A 128 -16.38 4.24 -6.83
N ALA A 129 -16.36 5.26 -7.68
CA ALA A 129 -16.24 6.65 -7.28
C ALA A 129 -17.36 7.04 -6.30
N GLY A 130 -17.02 7.55 -5.11
CA GLY A 130 -18.02 7.83 -4.06
C GLY A 130 -18.60 6.57 -3.40
N GLY A 131 -18.03 5.40 -3.69
CA GLY A 131 -18.51 4.11 -3.18
C GLY A 131 -17.78 3.65 -1.91
N ILE A 132 -18.40 2.68 -1.24
CA ILE A 132 -17.85 1.99 -0.07
C ILE A 132 -17.83 0.50 -0.37
N VAL A 133 -16.68 -0.15 -0.14
CA VAL A 133 -16.53 -1.61 -0.23
C VAL A 133 -16.06 -2.16 1.10
N ILE A 134 -16.69 -3.24 1.55
CA ILE A 134 -16.42 -3.90 2.82
C ILE A 134 -16.03 -5.36 2.62
N SER A 135 -15.21 -5.90 3.51
CA SER A 135 -14.91 -7.34 3.54
C SER A 135 -16.10 -8.15 4.07
N ASN A 136 -16.10 -9.46 3.81
CA ASN A 136 -17.10 -10.38 4.38
C ASN A 136 -17.15 -10.34 5.91
N THR A 137 -15.98 -10.22 6.57
CA THR A 137 -15.92 -10.14 8.04
C THR A 137 -16.60 -8.89 8.59
N VAL A 138 -16.55 -7.78 7.86
CA VAL A 138 -17.30 -6.56 8.19
C VAL A 138 -18.78 -6.77 7.93
N TYR A 139 -19.15 -7.30 6.76
CA TYR A 139 -20.54 -7.58 6.37
C TYR A 139 -21.28 -8.44 7.42
N ASP A 140 -20.66 -9.53 7.87
CA ASP A 140 -21.24 -10.44 8.88
C ASP A 140 -21.58 -9.71 10.19
N GLN A 141 -20.82 -8.67 10.54
CA GLN A 141 -21.01 -7.90 11.77
C GLN A 141 -22.05 -6.79 11.65
N VAL A 142 -22.34 -6.30 10.44
CA VAL A 142 -23.15 -5.07 10.22
C VAL A 142 -24.46 -5.29 9.47
N ARG A 143 -24.64 -6.41 8.77
CA ARG A 143 -25.81 -6.67 7.89
C ARG A 143 -27.19 -6.47 8.54
N ASN A 144 -27.29 -6.63 9.87
CA ASN A 144 -28.52 -6.46 10.63
C ASN A 144 -28.50 -5.26 11.60
N LYS A 145 -27.49 -4.38 11.49
CA LYS A 145 -27.24 -3.28 12.44
C LYS A 145 -27.16 -1.89 11.80
N VAL A 146 -27.02 -1.84 10.48
CA VAL A 146 -26.94 -0.60 9.70
C VAL A 146 -28.02 -0.64 8.62
N ALA A 147 -28.79 0.43 8.50
CA ALA A 147 -29.87 0.56 7.52
C ALA A 147 -29.30 0.99 6.15
N VAL A 148 -28.56 0.09 5.50
CA VAL A 148 -27.99 0.27 4.16
C VAL A 148 -28.11 -1.02 3.36
N GLY A 149 -28.14 -0.91 2.03
CA GLY A 149 -28.11 -2.07 1.14
C GLY A 149 -26.69 -2.64 1.01
N PHE A 150 -26.58 -3.94 0.74
CA PHE A 150 -25.32 -4.62 0.46
C PHE A 150 -25.41 -5.40 -0.85
N GLU A 151 -24.43 -5.21 -1.73
CA GLU A 151 -24.33 -5.91 -3.01
C GLU A 151 -23.06 -6.76 -3.02
N PHE A 152 -23.19 -8.06 -3.26
CA PHE A 152 -22.04 -8.96 -3.28
C PHE A 152 -21.23 -8.79 -4.57
N LEU A 153 -19.95 -8.42 -4.44
CA LEU A 153 -19.03 -8.19 -5.56
C LEU A 153 -18.23 -9.43 -5.95
N GLY A 154 -18.37 -10.53 -5.20
CA GLY A 154 -17.55 -11.72 -5.38
C GLY A 154 -16.21 -11.67 -4.64
N PRO A 155 -15.36 -12.68 -4.86
CA PRO A 155 -14.04 -12.78 -4.24
C PRO A 155 -13.04 -11.81 -4.91
N LEU A 156 -12.51 -10.86 -4.14
CA LEU A 156 -11.46 -9.94 -4.57
C LEU A 156 -10.07 -10.51 -4.27
N ALA A 157 -9.25 -10.70 -5.30
CA ALA A 157 -7.87 -11.12 -5.14
C ALA A 157 -7.02 -9.97 -4.56
N VAL A 158 -6.39 -10.24 -3.42
CA VAL A 158 -5.44 -9.33 -2.76
C VAL A 158 -4.03 -9.86 -3.00
N LYS A 159 -3.10 -8.97 -3.34
CA LYS A 159 -1.70 -9.36 -3.55
C LYS A 159 -1.11 -9.84 -2.21
N ASN A 160 -0.52 -11.04 -2.20
CA ASN A 160 0.09 -11.71 -1.02
C ASN A 160 -0.90 -12.33 -0.02
N ILE A 161 -2.17 -12.54 -0.39
CA ILE A 161 -3.12 -13.36 0.37
C ILE A 161 -3.50 -14.54 -0.50
N GLU A 162 -3.39 -15.76 0.03
CA GLU A 162 -3.65 -17.00 -0.73
C GLU A 162 -5.13 -17.14 -1.09
N ASP A 163 -6.03 -16.71 -0.21
CA ASP A 163 -7.47 -16.75 -0.43
C ASP A 163 -8.03 -15.39 -0.85
N ALA A 164 -8.85 -15.38 -1.89
CA ALA A 164 -9.55 -14.18 -2.33
C ALA A 164 -10.62 -13.77 -1.30
N VAL A 165 -10.70 -12.47 -1.01
CA VAL A 165 -11.57 -11.94 0.05
C VAL A 165 -12.96 -11.67 -0.53
N PRO A 166 -14.03 -12.39 -0.12
CA PRO A 166 -15.38 -12.06 -0.53
C PRO A 166 -15.74 -10.66 -0.04
N SER A 167 -16.31 -9.84 -0.92
CA SER A 167 -16.47 -8.41 -0.68
C SER A 167 -17.85 -7.92 -1.09
N TYR A 168 -18.31 -6.84 -0.45
CA TYR A 168 -19.63 -6.26 -0.67
C TYR A 168 -19.52 -4.75 -0.90
N ALA A 169 -20.27 -4.21 -1.85
CA ALA A 169 -20.51 -2.78 -1.96
C ALA A 169 -21.65 -2.37 -1.03
N VAL A 170 -21.51 -1.21 -0.37
CA VAL A 170 -22.59 -0.61 0.42
C VAL A 170 -23.37 0.36 -0.45
N ARG A 171 -24.71 0.23 -0.45
CA ARG A 171 -25.63 1.11 -1.17
C ARG A 171 -26.24 2.11 -0.21
N ILE A 172 -25.97 3.40 -0.46
CA ILE A 172 -26.48 4.53 0.32
C ILE A 172 -27.73 5.06 -0.37
N GLY A 173 -28.86 5.15 0.35
CA GLY A 173 -30.10 5.77 -0.15
C GLY A 173 -31.11 4.82 -0.80
N ASP A 174 -30.85 3.52 -0.85
CA ASP A 174 -31.88 2.52 -1.19
C ASP A 174 -32.44 1.94 0.12
N ASP A 175 -33.60 2.45 0.54
CA ASP A 175 -34.40 1.85 1.60
C ASP A 175 -34.66 0.37 1.28
N THR A 176 -34.52 -0.47 2.29
CA THR A 176 -34.86 -1.90 2.35
C THR A 176 -36.01 -2.31 1.44
N ALA A 177 -35.71 -2.78 0.22
CA ALA A 177 -36.67 -3.51 -0.63
C ALA A 177 -35.93 -4.36 -1.68
N ALA A 178 -35.42 -5.52 -1.26
CA ALA A 178 -35.46 -6.80 -1.96
C ALA A 178 -34.40 -7.76 -1.41
N ALA A 179 -34.60 -8.25 -0.19
CA ALA A 179 -34.22 -9.62 0.07
C ALA A 179 -35.21 -10.50 -0.72
N SER A 180 -34.75 -11.07 -1.84
CA SER A 180 -35.37 -12.27 -2.41
C SER A 180 -34.34 -13.41 -2.32
N PRO A 181 -34.66 -14.52 -1.65
CA PRO A 181 -33.80 -15.68 -1.60
C PRO A 181 -33.98 -16.44 -2.91
N THR A 182 -32.94 -16.50 -3.75
CA THR A 182 -32.82 -17.61 -4.71
C THR A 182 -31.73 -18.54 -4.21
N ALA A 183 -32.10 -19.33 -3.21
CA ALA A 183 -31.52 -20.64 -3.03
C ALA A 183 -32.19 -21.58 -4.05
N ALA A 184 -31.56 -21.77 -5.19
CA ALA A 184 -31.77 -22.94 -6.02
C ALA A 184 -30.39 -23.48 -6.40
N ALA A 185 -30.08 -24.63 -5.82
CA ALA A 185 -28.86 -25.40 -5.98
C ALA A 185 -28.39 -25.52 -7.44
N ILE A 186 -27.09 -25.26 -7.65
CA ILE A 186 -26.27 -26.12 -8.51
C ILE A 186 -24.97 -26.39 -7.76
N ILE A 187 -24.92 -27.56 -7.11
CA ILE A 187 -23.66 -28.24 -6.84
C ILE A 187 -23.16 -28.71 -8.22
N GLN A 188 -22.08 -28.10 -8.71
CA GLN A 188 -21.19 -28.73 -9.68
C GLN A 188 -19.74 -28.51 -9.22
N HIS A 189 -19.13 -29.59 -8.76
CA HIS A 189 -17.69 -29.75 -8.65
C HIS A 189 -17.06 -29.83 -10.07
N PRO A 190 -15.74 -29.65 -10.20
CA PRO A 190 -15.13 -28.61 -11.01
C PRO A 190 -14.84 -29.06 -12.45
N ALA A 191 -15.30 -28.29 -13.43
CA ALA A 191 -14.85 -28.44 -14.81
C ALA A 191 -13.82 -27.35 -15.12
N ALA A 192 -12.57 -27.80 -15.27
CA ALA A 192 -11.46 -27.16 -15.99
C ALA A 192 -11.44 -25.63 -15.98
N ALA A 193 -10.61 -25.07 -15.10
CA ALA A 193 -10.10 -23.72 -15.24
C ALA A 193 -9.48 -23.56 -16.64
N GLN A 194 -10.22 -22.96 -17.56
CA GLN A 194 -9.65 -22.35 -18.73
C GLN A 194 -8.78 -21.20 -18.23
N THR A 195 -7.48 -21.46 -18.19
CA THR A 195 -6.42 -20.48 -17.95
C THR A 195 -6.51 -19.41 -19.01
N LYS A 196 -7.29 -18.36 -18.73
CA LYS A 196 -7.11 -17.05 -19.35
C LYS A 196 -5.64 -16.68 -19.17
N PRO A 197 -4.88 -16.36 -20.23
CA PRO A 197 -3.45 -16.13 -20.10
C PRO A 197 -3.19 -15.05 -19.05
N ARG A 198 -2.40 -15.42 -18.06
CA ARG A 198 -1.86 -14.61 -16.98
C ARG A 198 -1.36 -13.29 -17.56
N GLN A 199 -2.15 -12.22 -17.42
CA GLN A 199 -1.71 -10.90 -17.80
C GLN A 199 -0.54 -10.55 -16.84
N PRO A 200 0.67 -10.28 -17.36
CA PRO A 200 1.83 -10.08 -16.51
C PRO A 200 1.61 -8.88 -15.59
N PRO A 201 2.24 -8.87 -14.39
CA PRO A 201 2.15 -7.76 -13.47
C PRO A 201 2.50 -6.45 -14.18
N GLY A 202 1.71 -5.41 -13.90
CA GLY A 202 1.72 -4.11 -14.56
C GLY A 202 3.13 -3.63 -14.94
N VAL A 203 3.22 -3.16 -16.18
CA VAL A 203 4.39 -2.69 -16.93
C VAL A 203 5.23 -1.61 -16.22
N ARG A 204 4.87 -1.15 -15.01
CA ARG A 204 5.64 -0.16 -14.23
C ARG A 204 6.68 -0.78 -13.28
N ALA A 205 6.44 -1.95 -12.68
CA ALA A 205 7.40 -2.57 -11.74
C ALA A 205 8.57 -3.30 -12.44
N ARG A 206 8.43 -3.60 -13.74
CA ARG A 206 9.47 -4.22 -14.57
C ARG A 206 10.41 -3.22 -15.24
N ARG A 207 10.08 -1.92 -15.24
CA ARG A 207 10.85 -0.87 -15.93
C ARG A 207 12.08 -0.42 -15.16
N ILE A 208 12.07 -0.48 -13.83
CA ILE A 208 13.19 0.01 -13.00
C ILE A 208 14.48 -0.79 -13.21
N PRO A 209 14.50 -2.14 -13.15
CA PRO A 209 15.74 -2.89 -13.43
C PRO A 209 16.18 -2.77 -14.91
N ALA A 210 15.24 -2.63 -15.84
CA ALA A 210 15.53 -2.43 -17.26
C ALA A 210 16.14 -1.04 -17.53
N LEU A 211 15.64 0.01 -16.88
CA LEU A 211 16.20 1.37 -16.95
C LEU A 211 17.59 1.44 -16.34
N LEU A 212 17.85 0.75 -15.22
CA LEU A 212 19.18 0.67 -14.61
C LEU A 212 20.17 -0.10 -15.52
N ALA A 213 19.72 -1.15 -16.19
CA ALA A 213 20.54 -1.86 -17.18
C ALA A 213 20.86 -0.99 -18.40
N VAL A 214 19.89 -0.23 -18.92
CA VAL A 214 20.12 0.73 -20.02
C VAL A 214 21.07 1.85 -19.60
N ALA A 215 20.91 2.39 -18.38
CA ALA A 215 21.82 3.39 -17.82
C ALA A 215 23.25 2.85 -17.64
N ALA A 216 23.40 1.60 -17.20
CA ALA A 216 24.70 0.95 -17.09
C ALA A 216 25.38 0.78 -18.46
N VAL A 217 24.63 0.36 -19.49
CA VAL A 217 25.14 0.27 -20.87
C VAL A 217 25.53 1.65 -21.42
N ALA A 218 24.72 2.68 -21.14
CA ALA A 218 25.04 4.05 -21.53
C ALA A 218 26.33 4.56 -20.86
N VAL A 219 26.55 4.27 -19.57
CA VAL A 219 27.81 4.62 -18.89
C VAL A 219 29.01 3.92 -19.51
N VAL A 220 28.88 2.63 -19.86
CA VAL A 220 29.96 1.89 -20.55
C VAL A 220 30.24 2.49 -21.93
N ALA A 221 29.20 2.87 -22.67
CA ALA A 221 29.35 3.52 -23.98
C ALA A 221 30.00 4.91 -23.87
N ILE A 222 29.60 5.73 -22.87
CA ILE A 222 30.23 7.02 -22.59
C ILE A 222 31.71 6.81 -22.22
N ASN A 223 32.02 5.80 -21.41
CA ASN A 223 33.40 5.48 -21.04
C ASN A 223 34.26 5.07 -22.26
N LEU A 224 33.70 4.30 -23.19
CA LEU A 224 34.36 3.96 -24.46
C LEU A 224 34.57 5.18 -25.37
N LEU A 225 33.62 6.13 -25.38
CA LEU A 225 33.68 7.34 -26.21
C LEU A 225 34.58 8.45 -25.64
N THR A 226 34.77 8.47 -24.32
CA THR A 226 35.56 9.48 -23.57
C THR A 226 36.88 8.91 -23.05
N TRP A 227 37.37 7.83 -23.65
CA TRP A 227 38.55 7.13 -23.16
C TRP A 227 39.83 7.97 -23.31
N ASP A 228 40.38 8.41 -22.17
CA ASP A 228 41.62 9.17 -22.08
C ASP A 228 42.66 8.46 -21.17
N GLY A 229 42.63 7.11 -21.16
CA GLY A 229 43.55 6.28 -20.37
C GLY A 229 43.14 6.03 -18.91
N VAL A 230 42.01 6.55 -18.45
CA VAL A 230 41.48 6.34 -17.08
C VAL A 230 40.11 5.66 -17.12
N PHE A 231 40.04 4.43 -16.60
CA PHE A 231 38.81 3.65 -16.54
C PHE A 231 37.93 4.07 -15.34
N TRP A 232 37.13 5.13 -15.51
CA TRP A 232 36.27 5.70 -14.46
C TRP A 232 34.91 5.00 -14.28
N ALA A 233 34.47 4.17 -15.23
CA ALA A 233 33.18 3.46 -15.23
C ALA A 233 32.90 2.49 -14.05
N PRO A 234 33.90 1.91 -13.35
CA PRO A 234 33.61 1.00 -12.25
C PRO A 234 32.79 1.60 -11.11
N TRP A 235 32.94 2.92 -10.86
CA TRP A 235 32.23 3.60 -9.77
C TRP A 235 30.72 3.74 -10.01
N PRO A 236 30.26 4.28 -11.16
CA PRO A 236 28.83 4.27 -11.48
C PRO A 236 28.23 2.86 -11.60
N LEU A 237 28.96 1.90 -12.19
CA LEU A 237 28.47 0.52 -12.33
C LEU A 237 28.22 -0.15 -10.98
N LEU A 238 29.11 0.06 -10.02
CA LEU A 238 28.94 -0.41 -8.65
C LEU A 238 27.72 0.24 -7.97
N ALA A 239 27.48 1.53 -8.19
CA ALA A 239 26.29 2.22 -7.68
C ALA A 239 24.99 1.65 -8.28
N PHE A 240 24.96 1.38 -9.59
CA PHE A 240 23.80 0.75 -10.24
C PHE A 240 23.56 -0.68 -9.75
N ALA A 241 24.62 -1.49 -9.60
CA ALA A 241 24.53 -2.83 -9.06
C ALA A 241 24.02 -2.84 -7.62
N PHE A 242 24.50 -1.92 -6.79
CA PHE A 242 24.05 -1.75 -5.40
C PHE A 242 22.56 -1.38 -5.33
N LEU A 243 22.12 -0.41 -6.13
CA LEU A 243 20.70 -0.01 -6.20
C LEU A 243 19.81 -1.16 -6.68
N ALA A 244 20.24 -1.89 -7.73
CA ALA A 244 19.51 -3.04 -8.24
C ALA A 244 19.37 -4.15 -7.18
N ALA A 245 20.45 -4.45 -6.45
CA ALA A 245 20.44 -5.44 -5.37
C ALA A 245 19.53 -5.02 -4.21
N MET A 246 19.55 -3.75 -3.81
CA MET A 246 18.66 -3.22 -2.77
C MET A 246 17.18 -3.26 -3.16
N ILE A 247 16.85 -2.93 -4.41
CA ILE A 247 15.49 -3.04 -4.94
C ILE A 247 15.03 -4.50 -4.98
N TRP A 248 15.91 -5.42 -5.38
CA TRP A 248 15.62 -6.85 -5.41
C TRP A 248 15.35 -7.43 -4.02
N VAL A 249 16.20 -7.10 -3.02
CA VAL A 249 15.99 -7.52 -1.61
C VAL A 249 14.65 -7.01 -1.08
N ARG A 250 14.26 -5.76 -1.40
CA ARG A 250 12.96 -5.21 -0.99
C ARG A 250 11.77 -5.91 -1.64
N ALA A 251 11.95 -6.41 -2.86
CA ALA A 251 10.92 -7.12 -3.61
C ALA A 251 10.72 -8.58 -3.15
N GLN A 252 11.65 -9.13 -2.36
CA GLN A 252 11.59 -10.51 -1.90
C GLN A 252 10.88 -10.63 -0.54
N ASN A 253 9.84 -11.47 -0.50
CA ASN A 253 9.07 -11.73 0.73
C ASN A 253 9.49 -13.02 1.45
N ARG A 254 10.39 -13.81 0.87
CA ARG A 254 10.86 -15.10 1.44
C ARG A 254 12.14 -14.99 2.28
N ILE A 255 12.79 -13.83 2.27
CA ILE A 255 14.11 -13.63 2.90
C ILE A 255 13.96 -12.54 3.97
N ASP A 256 14.67 -12.69 5.09
CA ASP A 256 14.78 -11.62 6.09
C ASP A 256 15.43 -10.39 5.45
N LYS A 257 14.60 -9.36 5.20
CA LYS A 257 14.98 -8.12 4.53
C LYS A 257 16.12 -7.40 5.25
N ARG A 258 16.24 -7.57 6.57
CA ARG A 258 17.30 -6.95 7.37
C ARG A 258 18.63 -7.66 7.14
N LEU A 259 18.63 -8.99 7.17
CA LEU A 259 19.83 -9.80 6.94
C LEU A 259 20.34 -9.64 5.51
N ALA A 260 19.44 -9.73 4.52
CA ALA A 260 19.79 -9.59 3.12
C ALA A 260 20.26 -8.16 2.76
N GLY A 261 19.62 -7.13 3.32
CA GLY A 261 20.08 -5.75 3.15
C GLY A 261 21.47 -5.51 3.74
N PHE A 262 21.75 -6.10 4.91
CA PHE A 262 23.07 -6.05 5.54
C PHE A 262 24.15 -6.72 4.67
N SER A 263 23.85 -7.90 4.10
CA SER A 263 24.76 -8.58 3.18
C SER A 263 25.08 -7.76 1.93
N VAL A 264 24.08 -7.06 1.36
CA VAL A 264 24.29 -6.19 0.18
C VAL A 264 25.20 -5.00 0.52
N VAL A 265 25.05 -4.40 1.70
CA VAL A 265 25.93 -3.30 2.18
C VAL A 265 27.35 -3.79 2.41
N VAL A 266 27.52 -4.95 3.07
CA VAL A 266 28.84 -5.57 3.30
C VAL A 266 29.54 -5.88 1.98
N LEU A 267 28.84 -6.48 1.01
CA LEU A 267 29.38 -6.75 -0.32
C LEU A 267 29.74 -5.47 -1.08
N GLY A 268 28.93 -4.41 -0.95
CA GLY A 268 29.23 -3.09 -1.52
C GLY A 268 30.52 -2.49 -0.97
N ILE A 269 30.72 -2.52 0.35
CA ILE A 269 31.95 -2.01 1.00
C ILE A 269 33.19 -2.79 0.55
N ILE A 270 33.09 -4.12 0.45
CA ILE A 270 34.18 -4.97 -0.04
C ILE A 270 34.49 -4.62 -1.51
N ALA A 271 33.48 -4.45 -2.35
CA ALA A 271 33.67 -4.09 -3.76
C ALA A 271 34.33 -2.71 -3.93
N ILE A 272 33.96 -1.70 -3.13
CA ILE A 272 34.61 -0.39 -3.11
C ILE A 272 36.09 -0.53 -2.72
N ASN A 273 36.40 -1.33 -1.69
CA ASN A 273 37.79 -1.53 -1.25
C ASN A 273 38.66 -2.25 -2.29
N VAL A 274 38.11 -3.25 -2.99
CA VAL A 274 38.81 -3.93 -4.09
C VAL A 274 39.06 -2.96 -5.25
N LEU A 275 38.08 -2.11 -5.55
CA LEU A 275 38.18 -1.16 -6.65
C LEU A 275 39.08 0.04 -6.34
N SER A 276 39.18 0.45 -5.08
CA SER A 276 40.09 1.50 -4.59
C SER A 276 41.42 0.94 -4.08
N TRP A 277 41.85 -0.25 -4.49
CA TRP A 277 42.99 -0.93 -3.85
C TRP A 277 44.28 -0.12 -4.00
N GLN A 278 44.84 0.29 -2.85
CA GLN A 278 46.13 1.00 -2.76
C GLN A 278 47.13 0.26 -1.84
N GLY A 279 46.97 -1.07 -1.70
CA GLY A 279 47.82 -1.91 -0.83
C GLY A 279 47.39 -2.00 0.63
N THR A 280 46.28 -1.35 1.01
CA THR A 280 45.68 -1.43 2.34
C THR A 280 44.21 -1.83 2.26
N PHE A 281 43.78 -2.78 3.10
CA PHE A 281 42.39 -3.21 3.20
C PHE A 281 41.68 -2.33 4.24
N TRP A 282 41.30 -1.11 3.86
CA TRP A 282 40.64 -0.15 4.76
C TRP A 282 39.23 -0.60 5.14
N ALA A 283 38.60 -1.49 4.36
CA ALA A 283 37.28 -2.04 4.66
C ALA A 283 37.20 -2.84 5.98
N VAL A 284 38.32 -3.25 6.59
CA VAL A 284 38.31 -3.91 7.91
C VAL A 284 37.59 -3.04 8.95
N TRP A 285 37.85 -1.73 8.97
CA TRP A 285 37.31 -0.80 9.97
C TRP A 285 35.78 -0.66 9.94
N PRO A 286 35.13 -0.35 8.79
CA PRO A 286 33.68 -0.29 8.72
C PRO A 286 33.02 -1.66 8.91
N LEU A 287 33.64 -2.75 8.46
CA LEU A 287 33.10 -4.10 8.67
C LEU A 287 33.12 -4.49 10.16
N LEU A 288 34.19 -4.15 10.88
CA LEU A 288 34.26 -4.34 12.34
C LEU A 288 33.22 -3.48 13.07
N ALA A 289 33.05 -2.21 12.68
CA ALA A 289 32.02 -1.36 13.27
C ALA A 289 30.61 -1.94 13.07
N MET A 290 30.30 -2.44 11.87
CA MET A 290 29.03 -3.10 11.57
C MET A 290 28.85 -4.40 12.37
N ALA A 291 29.91 -5.20 12.55
CA ALA A 291 29.89 -6.40 13.37
C ALA A 291 29.63 -6.07 14.85
N VAL A 292 30.27 -5.04 15.40
CA VAL A 292 30.06 -4.58 16.78
C VAL A 292 28.62 -4.08 16.97
N VAL A 293 28.10 -3.26 16.05
CA VAL A 293 26.70 -2.80 16.09
C VAL A 293 25.72 -3.97 16.00
N GLY A 294 26.02 -4.97 15.17
CA GLY A 294 25.26 -6.22 15.08
C GLY A 294 25.23 -6.99 16.40
N SER A 295 26.40 -7.16 17.04
CA SER A 295 26.56 -7.88 18.31
C SER A 295 25.91 -7.15 19.48
N VAL A 296 26.05 -5.82 19.57
CA VAL A 296 25.38 -4.99 20.58
C VAL A 296 23.87 -5.06 20.42
N ARG A 297 23.35 -5.01 19.18
CA ARG A 297 21.92 -5.20 18.90
C ARG A 297 21.42 -6.60 19.22
N TRP A 298 22.26 -7.62 19.09
CA TRP A 298 21.91 -8.99 19.47
C TRP A 298 21.84 -9.14 21.00
N LEU A 299 22.81 -8.59 21.74
CA LEU A 299 22.85 -8.60 23.20
C LEU A 299 21.75 -7.75 23.86
N THR A 300 21.29 -6.69 23.18
CA THR A 300 20.23 -5.80 23.68
C THR A 300 18.81 -6.23 23.30
N ARG A 301 18.64 -7.32 22.53
CA ARG A 301 17.36 -8.02 22.36
C ARG A 301 17.12 -8.93 23.58
N ARG A 302 16.78 -8.33 24.72
CA ARG A 302 16.05 -8.99 25.80
C ARG A 302 14.61 -8.49 25.80
#